data_AF-A0A7V9NI44-F1
#
_entry.id   AF-A0A7V9NI44-F1
#
_cell.length_a   1.000
_cell.length_b   1.000
_cell.length_c   1.000
_cell.angle_alpha   90.00
_cell.angle_beta   90.00
_cell.angle_gamma   90.00
#
_symmetry.space_group_name_H-M   'P 1'
#
loop_
_entity.id
_entity.type
_entity.pdbx_description
1 polymer ?
#
loop_
_entity_poly.entity_id
_entity_poly.type
_entity_poly.pdbx_seq_one_letter_code
_entity_poly.pdbx_strand_id
1 'polypeptide(L)'
;MIAVDDGSPIAVEPIVRLHPAAATVRQPNGGSALARNTGIATSRGEYLVFLDADDHLLPLGLEAGFLDCLVENVEDRLRAGEFERARRSARLLAEESPERWQRLLSRRGSSSTLPELGEIASGDVPSEAPPEAGSTSDTRSIQ
;
A
#
# COMPACT_ATOMS: atom_id res chain seq x y z
N MET A 1 12.51 -11.79 -2.03
CA MET A 1 13.00 -11.05 -0.85
C MET A 1 14.25 -10.27 -1.24
N ILE A 2 14.46 -9.05 -0.73
CA ILE A 2 15.70 -8.31 -0.93
C ILE A 2 16.32 -8.09 0.44
N ALA A 3 17.51 -8.64 0.66
CA ALA A 3 18.31 -8.41 1.86
C ALA A 3 19.35 -7.33 1.57
N VAL A 4 19.30 -6.22 2.30
CA VAL A 4 20.28 -5.13 2.18
C VAL A 4 21.32 -5.27 3.27
N ASP A 5 22.55 -5.55 2.88
CA ASP A 5 23.71 -5.63 3.77
C ASP A 5 24.32 -4.22 3.95
N ASP A 6 24.02 -3.61 5.10
CA ASP A 6 24.47 -2.26 5.47
C ASP A 6 25.88 -2.24 6.08
N GLY A 7 26.82 -2.91 5.40
CA GLY A 7 28.23 -2.92 5.80
C GLY A 7 28.55 -3.91 6.94
N SER A 8 27.92 -5.08 6.95
CA SER A 8 28.20 -6.13 7.93
C SER A 8 29.67 -6.55 7.92
N PRO A 9 30.25 -6.87 9.09
CA PRO A 9 31.65 -7.31 9.19
C PRO A 9 31.87 -8.68 8.52
N ILE A 10 30.81 -9.45 8.34
CA ILE A 10 30.80 -10.73 7.66
C ILE A 10 30.03 -10.63 6.34
N ALA A 11 30.33 -11.52 5.39
CA ALA A 11 29.59 -11.61 4.14
C ALA A 11 28.25 -12.34 4.38
N VAL A 12 27.13 -11.65 4.12
CA VAL A 12 25.78 -12.23 4.28
C VAL A 12 25.25 -12.91 3.02
N GLU A 13 25.80 -12.56 1.86
CA GLU A 13 25.40 -13.11 0.55
C GLU A 13 25.36 -14.64 0.51
N PRO A 14 26.34 -15.40 1.06
CA PRO A 14 26.28 -16.86 1.04
C PRO A 14 25.06 -17.43 1.77
N ILE A 15 24.61 -16.78 2.85
CA ILE A 15 23.42 -17.19 3.61
C ILE A 15 22.16 -16.86 2.82
N VAL A 16 22.09 -15.67 2.25
CA VAL A 16 20.92 -15.22 1.47
C VAL A 16 20.71 -16.08 0.23
N ARG A 17 21.79 -16.53 -0.42
CA ARG A 17 21.75 -17.43 -1.59
C ARG A 17 21.10 -18.79 -1.30
N LEU A 18 20.94 -19.20 -0.04
CA LEU A 18 20.17 -20.39 0.33
C LEU A 18 18.67 -20.25 0.05
N HIS A 19 18.20 -19.02 -0.20
CA HIS A 19 16.82 -18.71 -0.56
C HIS A 19 16.76 -18.29 -2.04
N PRO A 20 16.36 -19.17 -2.98
CA PRO A 20 16.49 -18.91 -4.43
C PRO A 20 15.77 -17.67 -4.96
N ALA A 21 14.70 -17.24 -4.29
CA ALA A 21 13.94 -16.03 -4.63
C ALA A 21 14.43 -14.78 -3.88
N ALA A 22 15.56 -14.87 -3.18
CA ALA A 22 16.18 -13.76 -2.47
C ALA A 22 17.33 -13.15 -3.27
N ALA A 23 17.44 -11.83 -3.22
CA ALA A 23 18.57 -11.09 -3.74
C ALA A 23 19.27 -10.35 -2.60
N THR A 24 20.56 -10.12 -2.76
CA THR A 24 21.37 -9.35 -1.80
C THR A 24 21.88 -8.08 -2.45
N VAL A 25 21.83 -6.97 -1.72
CA VAL A 25 22.45 -5.69 -2.11
C VAL A 25 23.36 -5.26 -0.97
N ARG A 26 24.64 -5.05 -1.25
CA ARG A 26 25.59 -4.56 -0.23
C ARG A 26 25.90 -3.10 -0.44
N GLN A 27 25.94 -2.36 0.66
CA GLN A 27 26.32 -0.94 0.70
C GLN A 27 27.27 -0.66 1.87
N PRO A 28 28.00 0.47 1.88
CA PRO A 28 28.65 0.97 3.09
C PRO A 28 27.62 1.30 4.18
N ASN A 29 27.98 1.09 5.45
CA ASN A 29 27.10 1.38 6.59
C ASN A 29 26.59 2.83 6.55
N GLY A 30 25.27 2.98 6.41
CA GLY A 30 24.58 4.27 6.43
C GLY A 30 23.33 4.27 7.30
N GLY A 31 23.11 3.21 8.07
CA GLY A 31 21.96 3.04 8.95
C GLY A 31 20.73 2.44 8.27
N SER A 32 19.79 1.98 9.10
CA SER A 32 18.58 1.26 8.68
C SER A 32 17.69 2.05 7.71
N ALA A 33 17.64 3.37 7.83
CA ALA A 33 16.88 4.21 6.91
C ALA A 33 17.45 4.16 5.47
N LEU A 34 18.79 4.25 5.33
CA LEU A 34 19.43 4.15 4.03
C LEU A 34 19.27 2.74 3.46
N ALA A 35 19.45 1.70 4.28
CA ALA A 35 19.25 0.32 3.87
C ALA A 35 17.82 0.06 3.36
N ARG A 36 16.80 0.57 4.06
CA ARG A 36 15.39 0.47 3.63
C ARG A 36 15.14 1.21 2.32
N ASN A 37 15.71 2.41 2.14
CA ASN A 37 15.59 3.16 0.90
C ASN A 37 16.26 2.45 -0.29
N THR A 38 17.42 1.84 -0.08
CA THR A 38 18.08 0.99 -1.08
C THR A 38 17.20 -0.21 -1.44
N GLY A 39 16.59 -0.85 -0.44
CA GLY A 39 15.62 -1.93 -0.62
C GLY A 39 14.41 -1.49 -1.45
N ILE A 40 13.82 -0.34 -1.13
CA ILE A 40 12.71 0.27 -1.89
C ILE A 40 13.11 0.49 -3.35
N ALA A 41 14.24 1.14 -3.60
CA ALA A 41 14.69 1.48 -4.95
C ALA A 41 15.01 0.25 -5.81
N THR A 42 15.43 -0.85 -5.19
CA THR A 42 15.74 -2.11 -5.87
C THR A 42 14.51 -2.99 -6.07
N SER A 43 13.46 -2.75 -5.28
CA SER A 43 12.24 -3.55 -5.30
C SER A 43 11.44 -3.31 -6.58
N ARG A 44 10.76 -4.37 -7.02
CA ARG A 44 9.85 -4.36 -8.18
C ARG A 44 8.42 -4.72 -7.82
N GLY A 45 8.17 -5.03 -6.55
CA GLY A 45 6.84 -5.41 -6.06
C GLY A 45 5.95 -4.19 -5.91
N GLU A 46 4.64 -4.40 -6.01
CA GLU A 46 3.63 -3.38 -5.78
C GLU A 46 3.46 -3.04 -4.29
N TYR A 47 3.87 -3.97 -3.42
CA TYR A 47 3.83 -3.84 -1.97
C TYR A 47 5.20 -4.10 -1.37
N LEU A 48 5.47 -3.44 -0.26
CA LEU A 48 6.70 -3.58 0.50
C LEU A 48 6.36 -3.92 1.95
N VAL A 49 7.09 -4.89 2.49
CA VAL A 49 7.09 -5.21 3.90
C VAL A 49 8.54 -5.20 4.36
N PHE A 50 8.80 -4.41 5.40
CA PHE A 50 10.10 -4.40 6.06
C PHE A 50 10.13 -5.50 7.11
N LEU A 51 11.23 -6.24 7.13
CA LEU A 51 11.51 -7.27 8.13
C LEU A 51 12.94 -7.04 8.60
N ASP A 52 13.12 -6.88 9.90
CA ASP A 52 14.45 -6.71 10.49
C ASP A 52 15.18 -8.07 10.52
N ALA A 53 16.51 -8.06 10.51
CA ALA A 53 17.33 -9.25 10.26
C ALA A 53 17.31 -10.28 11.41
N ASP A 54 16.87 -9.85 12.59
CA ASP A 54 16.69 -10.65 13.80
C ASP A 54 15.24 -11.10 14.03
N ASP A 55 14.33 -10.77 13.11
CA ASP A 55 12.93 -11.16 13.17
C ASP A 55 12.58 -12.32 12.22
N HIS A 56 11.56 -13.07 12.62
CA HIS A 56 10.97 -14.13 11.81
C HIS A 56 9.50 -13.85 11.54
N LEU A 57 9.08 -13.95 10.27
CA LEU A 57 7.67 -14.02 9.93
C LEU A 57 7.12 -15.41 10.24
N LEU A 58 6.05 -15.46 11.03
CA LEU A 58 5.29 -16.69 11.22
C LEU A 58 4.65 -17.14 9.90
N PRO A 59 4.39 -18.46 9.72
CA PRO A 59 3.59 -18.93 8.61
C PRO A 59 2.27 -18.14 8.51
N LEU A 60 1.92 -17.70 7.30
CA LEU A 60 0.75 -16.84 7.01
C LEU A 60 0.78 -15.44 7.66
N GLY A 61 1.83 -15.07 8.40
CA GLY A 61 1.92 -13.76 9.06
C GLY A 61 1.91 -12.59 8.08
N LEU A 62 2.53 -12.77 6.91
CA LEU A 62 2.53 -11.77 5.84
C LEU A 62 1.11 -11.53 5.30
N GLU A 63 0.39 -12.61 4.99
CA GLU A 63 -0.97 -12.54 4.43
C GLU A 63 -1.97 -11.99 5.44
N ALA A 64 -1.95 -12.51 6.68
CA ALA A 64 -2.83 -12.07 7.74
C ALA A 64 -2.62 -10.58 8.06
N GLY A 65 -1.36 -10.17 8.24
CA GLY A 65 -1.01 -8.77 8.52
C GLY A 65 -1.37 -7.85 7.35
N PHE A 66 -1.13 -8.28 6.10
CA PHE A 66 -1.52 -7.51 4.92
C PHE A 66 -3.03 -7.28 4.86
N LEU A 67 -3.83 -8.33 5.03
CA LEU A 67 -5.29 -8.24 5.03
C LEU A 67 -5.82 -7.40 6.20
N ASP A 68 -5.18 -7.45 7.38
CA ASP A 68 -5.53 -6.59 8.51
C ASP A 68 -5.26 -5.12 8.18
N CYS A 69 -4.10 -4.80 7.60
CA CYS A 69 -3.78 -3.46 7.14
C CYS A 69 -4.77 -2.95 6.08
N LEU A 70 -5.23 -3.80 5.15
CA LEU A 70 -6.25 -3.41 4.18
C LEU A 70 -7.57 -3.06 4.87
N VAL A 71 -8.02 -3.87 5.83
CA VAL A 71 -9.24 -3.60 6.61
C VAL A 71 -9.14 -2.24 7.30
N GLU A 72 -8.07 -2.02 8.07
CA GLU A 72 -7.86 -0.77 8.80
C GLU A 72 -7.80 0.44 7.86
N ASN A 73 -7.04 0.32 6.75
CA ASN A 73 -6.93 1.37 5.75
C ASN A 73 -8.29 1.74 5.16
N VAL A 74 -9.10 0.75 4.78
CA VAL A 74 -10.44 1.00 4.26
C VAL A 74 -11.31 1.66 5.33
N GLU A 75 -11.33 1.13 6.54
CA GLU A 75 -12.16 1.71 7.60
C GLU A 75 -11.81 3.18 7.88
N ASP A 76 -10.53 3.51 7.99
CA ASP A 76 -10.07 4.85 8.32
C ASP A 76 -10.37 5.86 7.21
N ARG A 77 -10.12 5.47 5.95
CA ARG A 77 -10.43 6.34 4.80
C ARG A 77 -11.93 6.61 4.69
N LEU A 78 -12.76 5.61 4.95
CA LEU A 78 -14.21 5.80 4.97
C LEU A 78 -14.69 6.66 6.15
N ARG A 79 -14.05 6.56 7.33
CA ARG A 79 -14.33 7.47 8.46
C ARG A 79 -13.95 8.91 8.12
N ALA A 80 -12.89 9.09 7.35
CA ALA A 80 -12.44 10.40 6.88
C ALA A 80 -13.21 10.95 5.66
N GLY A 81 -14.16 10.18 5.09
CA GLY A 81 -14.89 10.56 3.87
C GLY A 81 -14.04 10.51 2.59
N GLU A 82 -12.90 9.81 2.62
CA GLU A 82 -11.95 9.71 1.51
C GLU A 82 -12.19 8.46 0.66
N PHE A 83 -13.39 8.35 0.07
CA PHE A 83 -13.87 7.15 -0.63
C PHE A 83 -12.94 6.69 -1.77
N GLU A 84 -12.52 7.61 -2.64
CA GLU A 84 -11.60 7.29 -3.74
C GLU A 84 -10.24 6.76 -3.26
N ARG A 85 -9.76 7.24 -2.11
CA ARG A 85 -8.51 6.74 -1.51
C ARG A 85 -8.68 5.38 -0.87
N ALA A 86 -9.89 5.03 -0.41
CA ALA A 86 -10.23 3.70 0.08
C ALA A 86 -10.36 2.67 -1.05
N ARG A 87 -10.65 3.13 -2.28
CA ARG A 87 -11.10 2.29 -3.40
C ARG A 87 -10.19 1.12 -3.73
N ARG A 88 -8.89 1.39 -3.90
CA ARG A 88 -7.91 0.34 -4.23
C ARG A 88 -7.85 -0.73 -3.14
N SER A 89 -7.78 -0.32 -1.88
CA SER A 89 -7.70 -1.23 -0.73
C SER A 89 -9.01 -2.02 -0.54
N ALA A 90 -10.16 -1.38 -0.76
CA ALA A 90 -11.47 -2.01 -0.66
C ALA A 90 -11.67 -3.08 -1.72
N ARG A 91 -11.31 -2.78 -2.97
CA ARG A 91 -11.35 -3.74 -4.08
C ARG A 91 -10.45 -4.93 -3.78
N LEU A 92 -9.19 -4.68 -3.40
CA LEU A 92 -8.24 -5.74 -3.12
C LEU A 92 -8.69 -6.60 -1.93
N LEU A 93 -9.24 -5.99 -0.87
CA LEU A 93 -9.78 -6.74 0.26
C LEU A 93 -10.97 -7.61 -0.15
N ALA A 94 -11.85 -7.11 -1.03
CA ALA A 94 -12.98 -7.88 -1.54
C ALA A 94 -12.54 -9.05 -2.43
N GLU A 95 -11.45 -8.88 -3.20
CA GLU A 95 -10.86 -9.91 -4.06
C GLU A 95 -10.09 -10.97 -3.24
N GLU A 96 -9.22 -10.55 -2.33
CA GLU A 96 -8.31 -11.43 -1.57
C GLU A 96 -8.97 -12.08 -0.34
N SER A 97 -9.97 -11.42 0.28
CA SER A 97 -10.71 -12.00 1.41
C SER A 97 -12.16 -11.51 1.46
N PRO A 98 -13.05 -12.16 0.68
CA PRO A 98 -14.48 -11.87 0.67
C PRO A 98 -15.12 -11.94 2.07
N GLU A 99 -14.65 -12.83 2.95
CA GLU A 99 -15.18 -12.97 4.30
C GLU A 99 -14.88 -11.76 5.18
N ARG A 100 -13.65 -11.21 5.07
CA ARG A 100 -13.26 -10.00 5.80
C ARG A 100 -14.00 -8.79 5.25
N TRP A 101 -14.17 -8.70 3.94
CA TRP A 101 -14.99 -7.68 3.30
C TRP A 101 -16.45 -7.72 3.76
N GLN A 102 -17.10 -8.89 3.76
CA GLN A 102 -18.48 -9.03 4.24
C GLN A 102 -18.61 -8.66 5.73
N ARG A 103 -17.63 -9.04 6.54
CA ARG A 103 -17.59 -8.68 7.97
C ARG A 103 -17.45 -7.18 8.17
N LEU A 104 -16.63 -6.50 7.37
CA LEU A 104 -16.47 -5.05 7.37
C LEU A 104 -17.81 -4.35 7.14
N LEU A 105 -18.53 -4.76 6.08
CA LEU A 105 -19.84 -4.21 5.73
C LEU A 105 -20.87 -4.47 6.84
N SER A 106 -20.87 -5.68 7.41
CA SER A 106 -21.81 -6.08 8.48
C SER A 106 -21.64 -5.25 9.76
N ARG A 107 -20.42 -4.83 10.09
CA ARG A 107 -20.13 -4.04 11.32
C ARG A 107 -20.65 -2.61 11.26
N ARG A 108 -20.83 -2.01 10.08
CA ARG A 108 -21.24 -0.60 9.96
C ARG A 108 -22.75 -0.35 9.99
N GLY A 109 -23.58 -1.38 9.81
CA GLY A 109 -25.04 -1.24 9.84
C GLY A 109 -25.61 -0.36 8.72
N SER A 110 -26.93 -0.42 8.53
CA SER A 110 -27.70 0.17 7.42
C SER A 110 -27.85 1.71 7.46
N SER A 111 -26.80 2.46 7.79
CA SER A 111 -26.85 3.94 7.82
C SER A 111 -26.61 4.51 6.42
N SER A 112 -27.71 4.66 5.68
CA SER A 112 -28.06 5.40 4.43
C SER A 112 -27.04 6.27 3.64
N THR A 113 -25.74 5.98 3.64
CA THR A 113 -24.75 6.54 2.67
C THR A 113 -24.17 5.44 1.77
N LEU A 114 -24.83 4.28 1.75
CA LEU A 114 -24.31 2.98 1.34
C LEU A 114 -24.56 2.47 -0.10
N PRO A 115 -24.91 3.28 -1.13
CA PRO A 115 -24.75 2.81 -2.51
C PRO A 115 -23.27 2.67 -2.92
N GLU A 116 -22.38 3.53 -2.42
CA GLU A 116 -21.07 3.74 -3.03
C GLU A 116 -20.04 2.64 -2.71
N LEU A 117 -20.10 1.92 -1.58
CA LEU A 117 -19.05 0.95 -1.21
C LEU A 117 -19.05 -0.34 -2.04
N GLY A 118 -20.24 -0.80 -2.45
CA GLY A 118 -20.35 -1.90 -3.40
C GLY A 118 -19.83 -1.50 -4.79
N GLU A 119 -20.07 -0.25 -5.19
CA GLU A 119 -19.64 0.36 -6.46
C GLU A 119 -18.12 0.65 -6.49
N ILE A 120 -17.57 1.10 -5.36
CA ILE A 120 -16.13 1.36 -5.14
C ILE A 120 -15.32 0.09 -5.43
N ALA A 121 -15.80 -1.07 -4.96
CA ALA A 121 -15.14 -2.36 -5.22
C ALA A 121 -15.42 -2.90 -6.65
N SER A 122 -16.60 -2.65 -7.23
CA SER A 122 -17.03 -3.23 -8.51
C SER A 122 -16.59 -2.47 -9.76
N GLY A 123 -16.00 -1.28 -9.64
CA GLY A 123 -15.32 -0.60 -10.74
C GLY A 123 -16.16 0.39 -11.56
N ASP A 124 -17.46 0.48 -11.34
CA ASP A 124 -18.35 1.40 -12.08
C ASP A 124 -18.57 2.71 -11.30
N VAL A 125 -17.76 3.73 -11.60
CA VAL A 125 -18.12 5.15 -11.37
C VAL A 125 -17.68 5.94 -12.61
N PRO A 126 -18.53 6.81 -13.20
CA PRO A 126 -18.17 7.58 -14.38
C PRO A 126 -17.01 8.52 -14.07
N SER A 127 -16.05 8.59 -14.99
CA SER A 127 -15.00 9.60 -15.00
C SER A 127 -15.60 11.01 -14.94
N GLU A 128 -15.64 11.64 -13.76
CA GLU A 128 -15.78 13.10 -13.72
C GLU A 128 -14.51 13.71 -14.30
N ALA A 129 -14.67 14.32 -15.47
CA ALA A 129 -13.62 15.10 -16.13
C ALA A 129 -13.14 16.21 -15.18
N PRO A 130 -11.84 16.56 -15.20
CA PRO A 130 -11.34 17.67 -14.41
C PRO A 130 -12.11 18.95 -14.76
N PRO A 131 -12.40 19.83 -13.79
CA PRO A 131 -13.09 21.09 -14.07
C PRO A 131 -12.26 21.88 -15.08
N GLU A 132 -12.88 22.21 -16.22
CA GLU A 132 -12.25 23.05 -17.23
C GLU A 132 -11.81 24.36 -16.59
N ALA A 133 -10.50 24.65 -16.71
CA ALA A 133 -9.94 25.93 -16.33
C ALA A 133 -10.55 27.00 -17.23
N GLY A 134 -11.59 27.66 -16.74
CA GLY A 134 -12.23 28.79 -17.39
C GLY A 134 -11.20 29.86 -17.74
N SER A 135 -11.11 30.16 -19.03
CA SER A 135 -10.33 31.28 -19.57
C SER A 135 -10.89 32.59 -19.03
N THR A 136 -10.13 33.30 -18.21
CA THR A 136 -10.35 34.73 -17.98
C THR A 136 -9.25 35.51 -18.69
N SER A 137 -9.50 35.78 -19.97
CA SER A 137 -9.01 36.99 -20.60
C SER A 137 -9.69 38.18 -19.93
N ASP A 138 -8.96 39.00 -19.19
CA ASP A 138 -9.41 40.38 -19.02
C ASP A 138 -8.24 41.36 -18.96
N THR A 139 -8.11 42.06 -20.08
CA THR A 139 -7.32 43.26 -20.32
C THR A 139 -7.78 44.36 -19.37
N ARG A 140 -6.86 45.03 -18.68
CA ARG A 140 -6.98 46.47 -18.38
C ARG A 140 -5.65 47.08 -18.00
N SER A 141 -5.17 47.92 -18.92
CA SER A 141 -4.23 49.01 -18.70
C SER A 141 -4.70 49.90 -17.56
N ILE A 142 -3.81 50.27 -16.65
CA ILE A 142 -3.77 51.60 -16.03
C ILE A 142 -2.29 51.98 -15.84
N GLN A 143 -2.05 53.27 -16.09
CA GLN A 143 -0.81 54.03 -16.29
C GLN A 143 0.20 53.99 -15.15
#